data_AF-A0A850SXA2-F1
#
_entry.id   AF-A0A850SXA2-F1
#
_cell.length_a   1.000
_cell.length_b   1.000
_cell.length_c   1.000
_cell.angle_alpha   90.00
_cell.angle_beta   90.00
_cell.angle_gamma   90.00
#
_symmetry.space_group_name_H-M   'P 1'
#
loop_
_entity.id
_entity.type
_entity.pdbx_description
1 polymer ?
#
loop_
_entity_poly.entity_id
_entity_poly.type
_entity_poly.pdbx_seq_one_letter_code
_entity_poly.pdbx_strand_id
1 'polypeptide(L)'
;MVWFILSKSRRSSLIDDAAAARAGRRNLAIAFALVAVYNFVGVFDIISTIAAIELGVAEEANPLMRYVMDNHGVGWIAAKLALQLVISAMVLWFPHRIVLMIFALAVWTNGFIVLNNFRIALGV
;
A
#
# COMPACT_ATOMS: atom_id res chain seq x y z
N MET A 1 -3.55 -25.87 -0.10
CA MET A 1 -2.95 -26.79 -1.10
C MET A 1 -1.52 -26.43 -1.55
N VAL A 2 -1.05 -25.17 -1.43
CA VAL A 2 0.32 -24.79 -1.88
C VAL A 2 1.44 -25.27 -0.95
N TRP A 3 1.15 -25.50 0.34
CA TRP A 3 2.13 -25.91 1.35
C TRP A 3 2.71 -27.32 1.19
N PHE A 4 2.10 -28.18 0.38
CA PHE A 4 2.55 -29.56 0.16
C PHE A 4 3.55 -29.72 -0.98
N ILE A 5 3.84 -28.66 -1.75
CA ILE A 5 4.64 -28.74 -2.99
C ILE A 5 6.11 -28.35 -2.78
N LEU A 6 6.47 -27.77 -1.62
CA LEU A 6 7.84 -27.33 -1.34
C LEU A 6 8.60 -28.40 -0.54
N SER A 7 9.69 -28.92 -1.12
CA SER A 7 10.59 -29.84 -0.41
C SER A 7 11.14 -29.20 0.88
N LYS A 8 11.47 -30.02 1.89
CA LYS A 8 12.05 -29.54 3.17
C LYS A 8 13.25 -28.61 2.96
N SER A 9 14.10 -28.92 1.98
CA SER A 9 15.26 -28.11 1.61
C SER A 9 14.86 -26.72 1.10
N ARG A 10 13.84 -26.63 0.24
CA ARG A 10 13.35 -25.35 -0.29
C ARG A 10 12.64 -24.51 0.78
N ARG A 11 12.03 -25.15 1.77
CA ARG A 11 11.44 -24.45 2.92
C ARG A 11 12.52 -23.84 3.83
N SER A 12 13.61 -24.55 4.05
CA SER A 12 14.76 -24.04 4.81
C SER A 12 15.37 -22.82 4.13
N SER A 13 15.61 -22.90 2.81
CA SER A 13 16.23 -21.78 2.09
C SER A 13 15.39 -20.49 2.16
N LEU A 14 14.05 -20.59 2.09
CA LEU A 14 13.16 -19.42 2.21
C LEU A 14 13.23 -18.78 3.61
N ILE A 15 13.42 -19.59 4.66
CA ILE A 15 13.59 -19.09 6.03
C ILE A 15 14.92 -18.35 6.15
N ASP A 16 15.99 -18.94 5.60
CA ASP A 16 17.33 -18.36 5.59
C ASP A 16 17.37 -17.06 4.78
N ASP A 17 16.72 -17.01 3.61
CA ASP A 17 16.58 -15.81 2.79
C ASP A 17 15.82 -14.70 3.53
N ALA A 18 14.74 -15.05 4.24
CA ALA A 18 13.99 -14.10 5.06
C ALA A 18 14.81 -13.58 6.24
N ALA A 19 15.59 -14.44 6.91
CA ALA A 19 16.49 -14.04 7.98
C ALA A 19 17.62 -13.14 7.46
N ALA A 20 18.24 -13.48 6.34
CA ALA A 20 19.29 -12.70 5.71
C ALA A 20 18.79 -11.32 5.22
N ALA A 21 17.58 -11.26 4.66
CA ALA A 21 16.95 -9.99 4.27
C ALA A 21 16.74 -9.06 5.47
N ARG A 22 16.38 -9.60 6.64
CA ARG A 22 16.22 -8.83 7.89
C ARG A 22 17.56 -8.45 8.53
N ALA A 23 18.62 -9.24 8.34
CA ALA A 23 19.95 -8.96 8.87
C ALA A 23 20.59 -7.70 8.24
N GLY A 24 20.15 -7.31 7.04
CA GLY A 24 20.61 -6.09 6.35
C GLY A 24 20.03 -4.81 6.96
N ARG A 25 20.73 -4.20 7.94
CA ARG A 25 20.33 -2.92 8.58
C ARG A 25 19.93 -1.82 7.59
N ARG A 26 20.62 -1.72 6.46
CA ARG A 26 20.32 -0.73 5.40
C ARG A 26 18.96 -0.96 4.75
N ASN A 27 18.64 -2.20 4.38
CA ASN A 27 17.37 -2.51 3.74
C ASN A 27 16.21 -2.27 4.70
N LEU A 28 16.39 -2.60 5.98
CA LEU A 28 15.39 -2.34 7.00
C LEU A 28 15.13 -0.84 7.19
N ALA A 29 16.18 -0.02 7.25
CA ALA A 29 16.03 1.44 7.32
C ALA A 29 15.28 2.03 6.11
N ILE A 30 15.63 1.57 4.90
CA ILE A 30 14.91 1.95 3.67
C ILE A 30 13.45 1.51 3.72
N ALA A 31 13.17 0.30 4.21
CA ALA A 31 11.82 -0.21 4.35
C ALA A 31 10.99 0.66 5.30
N PHE A 32 11.52 1.03 6.47
CA PHE A 32 10.84 1.94 7.39
C PHE A 32 10.56 3.31 6.77
N ALA A 33 11.53 3.90 6.06
CA ALA A 33 11.35 5.18 5.38
C ALA A 33 10.26 5.10 4.30
N LEU A 34 10.30 4.07 3.45
CA LEU A 34 9.29 3.86 2.40
C LEU A 34 7.91 3.60 2.98
N VAL A 35 7.80 2.79 4.04
CA VAL A 35 6.54 2.53 4.72
C VAL A 35 5.97 3.79 5.36
N ALA A 36 6.80 4.65 5.95
CA ALA A 36 6.33 5.94 6.46
C ALA A 36 5.75 6.81 5.34
N VAL A 37 6.47 6.98 4.22
CA VAL A 37 6.00 7.74 3.06
C VAL A 37 4.71 7.13 2.49
N TYR A 38 4.67 5.80 2.32
CA TYR A 38 3.47 5.08 1.88
C TYR A 38 2.26 5.40 2.74
N ASN A 39 2.43 5.42 4.06
CA ASN A 39 1.32 5.69 4.96
C ASN A 39 0.83 7.13 4.86
N PHE A 40 1.74 8.10 4.71
CA PHE A 40 1.35 9.49 4.44
C PHE A 40 0.60 9.62 3.11
N VAL A 41 1.12 9.03 2.04
CA VAL A 41 0.47 9.03 0.72
C VAL A 41 -0.92 8.39 0.80
N GLY A 42 -1.08 7.29 1.54
CA GLY A 42 -2.38 6.64 1.70
C GLY A 42 -3.40 7.47 2.48
N VAL A 43 -2.96 8.26 3.47
CA VAL A 43 -3.83 9.25 4.14
C VAL A 43 -4.25 10.34 3.16
N PHE A 44 -3.31 10.89 2.39
CA PHE A 44 -3.62 11.90 1.38
C PHE A 44 -4.52 11.35 0.26
N ASP A 45 -4.40 10.07 -0.08
CA ASP A 45 -5.28 9.39 -1.03
C ASP A 45 -6.72 9.42 -0.54
N ILE A 46 -6.97 9.02 0.72
CA ILE A 46 -8.29 9.11 1.36
C ILE A 46 -8.82 10.54 1.34
N ILE A 47 -8.02 11.52 1.75
CA ILE A 47 -8.41 12.93 1.77
C ILE A 47 -8.75 13.42 0.36
N SER A 48 -7.93 13.10 -0.64
CA SER A 48 -8.13 13.52 -2.01
C SER A 48 -9.41 12.92 -2.62
N THR A 49 -9.72 11.66 -2.31
CA THR A 49 -10.97 11.01 -2.74
C THR A 49 -12.18 11.67 -2.09
N ILE A 50 -12.15 11.91 -0.78
CA ILE A 50 -13.25 12.58 -0.08
C ILE A 50 -13.46 13.99 -0.65
N ALA A 51 -12.38 14.76 -0.80
CA ALA A 51 -12.47 16.12 -1.34
C ALA A 51 -13.09 16.14 -2.74
N ALA A 52 -12.66 15.26 -3.64
CA ALA A 52 -13.17 15.22 -5.00
C ALA A 52 -14.66 14.81 -5.07
N ILE A 53 -15.11 13.91 -4.19
CA ILE A 53 -16.50 13.44 -4.13
C ILE A 53 -17.41 14.48 -3.45
N GLU A 54 -16.98 15.05 -2.31
CA GLU A 54 -17.78 16.06 -1.57
C GLU A 54 -17.93 17.37 -2.35
N LEU A 55 -16.94 17.73 -3.18
CA LEU A 55 -17.03 18.87 -4.08
C LEU A 55 -17.87 18.57 -5.35
N GLY A 56 -18.32 17.33 -5.54
CA GLY A 56 -19.13 16.91 -6.68
C GLY A 56 -18.39 16.96 -8.03
N VAL A 57 -17.06 17.01 -8.02
CA VAL A 57 -16.23 17.15 -9.22
C VAL A 57 -15.74 15.82 -9.78
N ALA A 58 -15.81 14.74 -8.99
CA ALA A 58 -15.46 13.40 -9.42
C ALA A 58 -16.35 12.33 -8.75
N GLU A 59 -16.40 11.15 -9.37
CA GLU A 59 -17.01 9.96 -8.79
C GLU A 59 -15.96 8.87 -8.61
N GLU A 60 -16.19 7.96 -7.65
CA GLU A 60 -15.33 6.79 -7.46
C GLU A 60 -15.40 5.87 -8.69
N ALA A 61 -14.28 5.74 -9.40
CA ALA A 61 -14.20 4.99 -10.65
C ALA A 61 -14.31 3.48 -10.45
N ASN A 62 -13.93 2.96 -9.28
CA ASN A 62 -14.00 1.53 -8.98
C ASN A 62 -15.43 1.15 -8.54
N PRO A 63 -16.19 0.34 -9.32
CA PRO A 63 -17.58 0.03 -9.01
C PRO A 63 -17.77 -0.69 -7.67
N LEU A 64 -16.80 -1.52 -7.27
CA LEU A 64 -16.83 -2.20 -5.98
C LEU A 64 -16.65 -1.20 -4.83
N MET A 65 -15.70 -0.28 -4.97
CA MET A 65 -15.49 0.76 -3.94
C MET A 65 -16.69 1.68 -3.86
N ARG A 66 -17.25 2.11 -5.00
CA ARG A 66 -18.49 2.90 -5.05
C ARG A 66 -19.62 2.20 -4.31
N TYR A 67 -19.86 0.91 -4.59
CA TYR A 67 -20.86 0.12 -3.85
C TYR A 67 -20.61 0.12 -2.34
N VAL A 68 -19.35 -0.06 -1.90
CA VAL A 68 -19.02 -0.04 -0.47
C VAL A 68 -19.24 1.35 0.13
N MET A 69 -18.88 2.42 -0.57
CA MET A 69 -19.10 3.80 -0.13
C MET A 69 -20.60 4.08 0.04
N ASP A 70 -21.41 3.67 -0.93
CA ASP A 70 -22.85 3.90 -0.95
C ASP A 70 -23.59 3.11 0.17
N ASN A 71 -23.12 1.90 0.50
CA ASN A 71 -23.78 1.02 1.47
C ASN A 71 -23.20 1.07 2.89
N HIS A 72 -21.92 1.43 3.03
CA HIS A 72 -21.21 1.37 4.32
C HIS A 72 -20.65 2.73 4.76
N GLY A 73 -20.95 3.82 4.04
CA GLY A 73 -20.51 5.18 4.38
C GLY A 73 -19.01 5.22 4.62
N VAL A 74 -18.55 5.81 5.73
CA VAL A 74 -17.11 5.91 6.07
C VAL A 74 -16.39 4.58 6.33
N GLY A 75 -17.08 3.44 6.36
CA GLY A 75 -16.48 2.13 6.61
C GLY A 75 -15.38 1.72 5.62
N TRP A 76 -15.42 2.23 4.39
CA TRP A 76 -14.37 1.99 3.39
C TRP A 76 -13.01 2.55 3.82
N ILE A 77 -12.98 3.63 4.60
CA ILE A 77 -11.74 4.26 5.12
C ILE A 77 -11.02 3.26 6.03
N ALA A 78 -11.76 2.64 6.95
CA ALA A 78 -11.22 1.65 7.87
C ALA A 78 -10.65 0.43 7.11
N ALA A 79 -11.38 -0.06 6.09
CA ALA A 79 -10.90 -1.15 5.25
C ALA A 79 -9.61 -0.79 4.51
N LYS A 80 -9.51 0.43 3.98
CA LYS A 80 -8.32 0.94 3.28
C LYS A 80 -7.12 1.07 4.21
N LEU A 81 -7.31 1.63 5.40
CA LEU A 81 -6.28 1.73 6.44
C LEU A 81 -5.83 0.34 6.92
N ALA A 82 -6.75 -0.61 7.09
CA ALA A 82 -6.41 -1.98 7.47
C ALA A 82 -5.54 -2.65 6.40
N LEU A 83 -5.91 -2.54 5.11
CA LEU A 83 -5.11 -3.06 4.00
C LEU A 83 -3.71 -2.42 3.99
N GLN A 84 -3.64 -1.12 4.25
CA GLN A 84 -2.38 -0.37 4.31
C GLN A 84 -1.46 -0.87 5.44
N LEU A 85 -2.01 -1.19 6.60
CA LEU A 85 -1.26 -1.81 7.70
C LEU A 85 -0.76 -3.20 7.33
N VAL A 86 -1.57 -4.02 6.66
CA VAL A 86 -1.15 -5.35 6.19
C VAL A 86 0.03 -5.23 5.21
N ILE A 87 -0.08 -4.37 4.20
CA ILE A 87 1.00 -4.14 3.23
C ILE A 87 2.26 -3.63 3.94
N SER A 88 2.11 -2.68 4.86
CA SER A 88 3.23 -2.16 5.66
C SER A 88 3.94 -3.27 6.45
N ALA A 89 3.17 -4.13 7.12
CA ALA A 89 3.69 -5.27 7.86
C ALA A 89 4.43 -6.26 6.95
N MET A 90 3.89 -6.54 5.76
CA MET A 90 4.53 -7.44 4.78
C MET A 90 5.88 -6.90 4.29
N VAL A 91 5.96 -5.60 3.98
CA VAL A 91 7.21 -4.97 3.52
C VAL A 91 8.28 -4.97 4.62
N LEU A 92 7.89 -4.65 5.86
CA LEU A 92 8.81 -4.70 7.00
C LEU A 92 9.22 -6.13 7.37
N TRP A 93 8.34 -7.11 7.17
CA TRP A 93 8.63 -8.51 7.43
C TRP A 93 9.65 -9.10 6.46
N PHE A 94 9.70 -8.64 5.21
CA PHE A 94 10.63 -9.13 4.20
C PHE A 94 11.18 -7.97 3.33
N PRO A 95 12.15 -7.19 3.85
CA PRO A 95 12.70 -6.01 3.17
C PRO A 95 13.75 -6.40 2.11
N HIS A 96 13.35 -7.23 1.14
CA HIS A 96 14.20 -7.62 0.03
C HIS A 96 14.30 -6.50 -1.02
N ARG A 97 15.46 -6.32 -1.66
CA ARG A 97 15.72 -5.17 -2.55
C ARG A 97 14.71 -5.04 -3.70
N ILE A 98 14.33 -6.16 -4.31
CA ILE A 98 13.33 -6.17 -5.39
C ILE A 98 11.96 -5.74 -4.87
N VAL A 99 11.58 -6.22 -3.67
CA VAL A 99 10.32 -5.84 -3.02
C VAL A 99 10.31 -4.34 -2.73
N LEU A 100 11.40 -3.81 -2.16
CA LEU A 100 11.54 -2.38 -1.88
C LEU A 100 11.50 -1.52 -3.14
N MET A 101 12.08 -1.99 -4.25
CA MET A 101 12.05 -1.28 -5.53
C MET A 101 10.64 -1.22 -6.11
N ILE A 102 9.94 -2.35 -6.17
CA ILE A 102 8.55 -2.41 -6.65
C ILE A 102 7.64 -1.58 -5.74
N PHE A 103 7.83 -1.71 -4.42
CA PHE A 103 7.07 -0.96 -3.44
C PHE A 103 7.31 0.55 -3.57
N ALA A 104 8.56 0.99 -3.73
CA ALA A 104 8.87 2.39 -3.97
C ALA A 104 8.18 2.91 -5.24
N LEU A 105 8.22 2.15 -6.34
CA LEU A 105 7.54 2.54 -7.58
C LEU A 105 6.02 2.67 -7.36
N ALA A 106 5.40 1.71 -6.68
CA ALA A 106 3.97 1.74 -6.37
C ALA A 106 3.60 2.96 -5.49
N VAL A 107 4.41 3.29 -4.48
CA VAL A 107 4.22 4.46 -3.62
C VAL A 107 4.31 5.75 -4.43
N TRP A 108 5.31 5.87 -5.31
CA TRP A 108 5.46 7.03 -6.18
C TRP A 108 4.29 7.18 -7.15
N THR A 109 3.88 6.11 -7.82
CA THR A 109 2.72 6.12 -8.73
C THR A 109 1.45 6.52 -7.97
N ASN A 110 1.23 5.99 -6.77
CA ASN A 110 0.11 6.39 -5.93
C ASN A 110 0.19 7.88 -5.57
N GLY A 111 1.37 8.38 -5.17
CA GLY A 111 1.59 9.80 -4.91
C GLY A 111 1.23 10.70 -6.09
N PHE A 112 1.57 10.29 -7.32
CA PHE A 112 1.17 11.04 -8.53
C PHE A 112 -0.35 11.04 -8.74
N ILE A 113 -1.03 9.92 -8.48
CA ILE A 113 -2.49 9.83 -8.57
C ILE A 113 -3.13 10.77 -7.53
N VAL A 114 -2.64 10.76 -6.30
CA VAL A 114 -3.13 11.64 -5.23
C VAL A 114 -2.95 13.11 -5.58
N LEU A 115 -1.78 13.50 -6.09
CA LEU A 115 -1.54 14.88 -6.55
C LEU A 115 -2.49 15.27 -7.70
N ASN A 116 -2.74 14.35 -8.63
CA ASN A 116 -3.70 14.56 -9.71
C ASN A 116 -5.14 14.70 -9.18
N ASN A 117 -5.52 13.90 -8.19
CA ASN A 117 -6.83 14.00 -7.55
C ASN A 117 -7.01 15.35 -6.86
N PHE A 118 -6.00 15.85 -6.16
CA PHE A 118 -6.06 17.20 -5.57
C PHE A 118 -6.17 18.29 -6.62
N ARG A 119 -5.45 18.17 -7.75
CA ARG A 119 -5.57 19.11 -8.88
C ARG A 119 -7.00 19.16 -9.43
N ILE A 120 -7.61 17.99 -9.64
CA ILE A 120 -9.01 17.89 -10.07
C ILE A 120 -9.94 18.49 -9.01
N ALA A 121 -9.74 18.15 -7.73
CA ALA A 121 -10.55 18.66 -6.63
C ALA A 121 -10.49 20.19 -6.49
N LEU A 122 -9.30 20.78 -6.70
CA LEU A 122 -9.05 22.22 -6.55
C LEU A 122 -9.25 23.03 -7.84
N GLY A 123 -9.46 22.36 -8.98
CA GLY A 123 -9.63 23.01 -10.29
C GLY A 123 -8.36 23.67 -10.85
N VAL A 124 -7.18 23.12 -10.56
CA VAL A 124 -5.85 23.64 -10.97
C VAL A 124 -5.06 22.67 -11.83
#